data_AF-A0A969AQH2-F1
#
_entry.id   AF-A0A969AQH2-F1
#
_cell.length_a   1.000
_cell.length_b   1.000
_cell.length_c   1.000
_cell.angle_alpha   90.00
_cell.angle_beta   90.00
_cell.angle_gamma   90.00
#
_symmetry.space_group_name_H-M   'P 1'
#
loop_
_entity.id
_entity.type
_entity.pdbx_description
1 polymer ?
#
loop_
_entity_poly.entity_id
_entity_poly.type
_entity_poly.pdbx_seq_one_letter_code
_entity_poly.pdbx_strand_id
1 'polypeptide(L)'
;GPGELDDTYYYGFSQRMNQNLRGTLTPKVLLRVRSQAPGFWRVMAFDRYTGQGWEASRDERIEILERSPFSYRTTLPESAWYVGETDRSLGQRREVIQTYTATLGLPNLLPALYQARHLYFPTRQVAIDAEGALRSPLPLSPGLTYTVVSEVPLRDRTQLGEASTDYRDAIRENYLQVPPEVAAKVRQTALDLMAAAPAPLTNPYEQALFLAQSLKQNYALQPDLPFFDEAADMVEAFLYEYEGGYGDHFSTVLTVMLRSLGIPARLVAGFGPGEFNPFTGYYVVRNTDAYTMAEVFFPGYGWFAFDPIPTHEVLPPEPRASETFSVLRQFWNWIAGWLPSPVAGWLNDSFLAIAPSWGGSSKGWARVGNGGSWFYWAVSPWG
;
A
#
# COMPACT_ATOMS: atom_id res chain seq x y z
N GLY A 1 -23.53 4.41 -13.88
CA GLY A 1 -23.69 4.43 -15.34
C GLY A 1 -22.39 4.06 -16.04
N PRO A 2 -22.46 3.47 -17.24
CA PRO A 2 -21.31 3.09 -18.05
C PRO A 2 -20.53 4.33 -18.53
N GLY A 3 -19.24 4.17 -18.82
CA GLY A 3 -18.40 5.24 -19.36
C GLY A 3 -17.03 4.75 -19.84
N GLU A 4 -16.36 5.58 -20.63
CA GLU A 4 -14.99 5.34 -21.08
C GLU A 4 -13.98 5.96 -20.12
N LEU A 5 -12.87 5.26 -19.93
CA LEU A 5 -11.75 5.70 -19.11
C LEU A 5 -10.87 6.69 -19.88
N ASP A 6 -10.42 7.77 -19.21
CA ASP A 6 -9.34 8.63 -19.72
C ASP A 6 -8.05 7.82 -19.73
N ASP A 7 -7.50 7.53 -20.91
CA ASP A 7 -6.33 6.66 -21.08
C ASP A 7 -5.05 7.24 -20.44
N THR A 8 -5.07 8.51 -20.05
CA THR A 8 -3.94 9.20 -19.42
C THR A 8 -4.08 9.38 -17.92
N TYR A 9 -5.28 9.20 -17.38
CA TYR A 9 -5.61 9.53 -15.99
C TYR A 9 -6.34 8.39 -15.28
N TYR A 10 -5.83 8.01 -14.10
CA TYR A 10 -6.46 6.97 -13.30
C TYR A 10 -7.73 7.50 -12.61
N TYR A 11 -8.88 6.94 -12.98
CA TYR A 11 -10.21 7.33 -12.52
C TYR A 11 -10.40 7.27 -10.98
N GLY A 12 -9.61 6.45 -10.29
CA GLY A 12 -9.61 6.33 -8.83
C GLY A 12 -8.97 7.51 -8.08
N PHE A 13 -8.52 8.56 -8.76
CA PHE A 13 -8.03 9.80 -8.14
C PHE A 13 -9.07 10.93 -8.15
N SER A 14 -10.34 10.56 -8.01
CA SER A 14 -11.46 11.49 -7.97
C SER A 14 -12.33 11.22 -6.75
N GLN A 15 -13.17 12.18 -6.36
CA GLN A 15 -14.10 12.02 -5.22
C GLN A 15 -15.03 10.80 -5.38
N ARG A 16 -15.33 10.41 -6.63
CA ARG A 16 -16.19 9.26 -6.96
C ARG A 16 -15.50 8.34 -7.96
N MET A 17 -15.20 7.13 -7.52
CA MET A 17 -14.63 6.09 -8.35
C MET A 17 -15.75 5.23 -8.94
N ASN A 18 -15.98 5.32 -10.26
CA ASN A 18 -16.90 4.44 -10.98
C ASN A 18 -16.16 3.19 -11.47
N GLN A 19 -16.47 2.02 -10.91
CA GLN A 19 -15.82 0.75 -11.28
C GLN A 19 -16.52 0.02 -12.42
N ASN A 20 -17.51 0.67 -13.04
CA ASN A 20 -18.14 0.24 -14.28
C ASN A 20 -17.55 0.96 -15.51
N LEU A 21 -16.39 1.62 -15.38
CA LEU A 21 -15.66 2.19 -16.53
C LEU A 21 -14.90 1.11 -17.31
N ARG A 22 -14.70 1.33 -18.61
CA ARG A 22 -13.93 0.44 -19.49
C ARG A 22 -12.85 1.21 -20.22
N GLY A 23 -11.75 0.53 -20.53
CA GLY A 23 -10.61 1.10 -21.24
C GLY A 23 -9.29 0.70 -20.60
N THR A 24 -8.20 1.03 -21.29
CA THR A 24 -6.84 0.70 -20.87
C THR A 24 -6.03 1.99 -20.78
N LEU A 25 -5.24 2.14 -19.72
CA LEU A 25 -4.33 3.26 -19.58
C LEU A 25 -3.16 3.14 -20.57
N THR A 26 -2.83 4.23 -21.23
CA THR A 26 -1.60 4.40 -21.99
C THR A 26 -0.45 4.74 -21.02
N PRO A 27 0.63 3.94 -20.94
CA PRO A 27 1.71 4.16 -19.97
C PRO A 27 2.36 5.55 -20.09
N LYS A 28 2.31 6.34 -19.02
CA LYS A 28 2.98 7.64 -18.89
C LYS A 28 3.67 7.74 -17.54
N VAL A 29 4.92 8.23 -17.54
CA VAL A 29 5.62 8.56 -16.28
C VAL A 29 4.92 9.76 -15.66
N LEU A 30 4.48 9.63 -14.41
CA LEU A 30 3.83 10.70 -13.65
C LEU A 30 4.76 11.26 -12.57
N LEU A 31 5.53 10.38 -11.91
CA LEU A 31 6.36 10.74 -10.79
C LEU A 31 7.73 10.07 -10.89
N ARG A 32 8.74 10.78 -10.42
CA ARG A 32 10.01 10.18 -9.98
C ARG A 32 10.08 10.30 -8.46
N VAL A 33 10.24 9.18 -7.77
CA VAL A 33 10.21 9.13 -6.31
C VAL A 33 11.56 8.66 -5.80
N ARG A 34 12.22 9.47 -4.99
CA ARG A 34 13.39 9.03 -4.22
C ARG A 34 12.92 8.64 -2.84
N SER A 35 13.07 7.39 -2.47
CA SER A 35 12.64 6.88 -1.16
C SER A 35 13.71 5.97 -0.57
N GLN A 36 13.74 5.87 0.76
CA GLN A 36 14.60 4.92 1.48
C GLN A 36 14.05 3.49 1.47
N ALA A 37 12.80 3.33 1.04
CA ALA A 37 12.13 2.04 0.88
C ALA A 37 11.10 2.07 -0.25
N PRO A 38 10.83 0.95 -0.94
CA PRO A 38 9.66 0.83 -1.79
C PRO A 38 8.39 0.86 -0.93
N GLY A 39 7.26 1.16 -1.54
CA GLY A 39 5.97 1.01 -0.89
C GLY A 39 4.84 1.46 -1.79
N PHE A 40 3.66 1.52 -1.22
CA PHE A 40 2.48 2.04 -1.89
C PHE A 40 2.39 3.55 -1.68
N TRP A 41 2.57 4.31 -2.76
CA TRP A 41 2.43 5.76 -2.76
C TRP A 41 0.94 6.10 -2.70
N ARG A 42 0.39 6.05 -1.49
CA ARG A 42 -1.02 6.30 -1.20
C ARG A 42 -1.39 7.71 -1.64
N VAL A 43 -2.51 7.82 -2.35
CA VAL A 43 -3.03 9.10 -2.85
C VAL A 43 -4.29 9.48 -2.10
N MET A 44 -5.27 8.58 -1.98
CA MET A 44 -6.53 8.84 -1.29
C MET A 44 -7.20 7.56 -0.81
N ALA A 45 -8.30 7.70 -0.06
CA ALA A 45 -9.15 6.58 0.34
C ALA A 45 -10.63 6.91 0.20
N PHE A 46 -11.44 5.86 0.24
CA PHE A 46 -12.89 5.92 0.10
C PHE A 46 -13.56 5.20 1.27
N ASP A 47 -14.56 5.85 1.84
CA ASP A 47 -15.30 5.37 3.00
C ASP A 47 -16.66 4.76 2.61
N ARG A 48 -17.27 5.16 1.50
CA ARG A 48 -18.62 4.72 1.12
C ARG A 48 -18.65 3.89 -0.16
N TYR A 49 -19.21 2.69 -0.08
CA TYR A 49 -19.46 1.84 -1.24
C TYR A 49 -20.85 2.11 -1.81
N THR A 50 -20.93 2.30 -3.14
CA THR A 50 -22.14 2.75 -3.84
C THR A 50 -22.83 1.65 -4.66
N GLY A 51 -22.34 0.41 -4.58
CA GLY A 51 -22.80 -0.72 -5.39
C GLY A 51 -22.10 -0.86 -6.74
N GLN A 52 -21.66 0.25 -7.36
CA GLN A 52 -20.88 0.22 -8.61
C GLN A 52 -19.50 0.88 -8.49
N GLY A 53 -19.12 1.23 -7.27
CA GLY A 53 -17.90 1.99 -7.04
C GLY A 53 -17.86 2.59 -5.65
N TRP A 54 -17.10 3.66 -5.51
CA TRP A 54 -16.78 4.25 -4.23
C TRP A 54 -16.91 5.77 -4.23
N GLU A 55 -17.23 6.32 -3.07
CA GLU A 55 -17.32 7.75 -2.82
C GLU A 55 -16.50 8.10 -1.57
N ALA A 56 -15.65 9.12 -1.70
CA ALA A 56 -15.03 9.80 -0.57
C ALA A 56 -16.08 10.76 -0.01
N SER A 57 -16.96 10.27 0.87
CA SER A 57 -18.18 10.99 1.28
C SER A 57 -17.89 12.23 2.13
N ARG A 58 -16.67 12.31 2.66
CA ARG A 58 -16.17 13.39 3.52
C ARG A 58 -15.04 14.19 2.88
N ASP A 59 -14.92 14.17 1.55
CA ASP A 59 -13.87 14.88 0.79
C ASP A 59 -13.81 16.39 1.09
N GLU A 60 -14.97 16.99 1.37
CA GLU A 60 -15.11 18.41 1.71
C GLU A 60 -14.58 18.77 3.11
N ARG A 61 -14.43 17.77 4.00
CA ARG A 61 -13.87 17.97 5.34
C ARG A 61 -12.34 18.05 5.23
N ILE A 62 -11.87 19.23 4.84
CA ILE A 62 -10.46 19.54 4.74
C ILE A 62 -9.99 20.40 5.90
N GLU A 63 -8.81 20.11 6.42
CA GLU A 63 -8.08 20.97 7.34
C GLU A 63 -6.98 21.69 6.57
N ILE A 64 -7.03 23.03 6.53
CA ILE A 64 -5.98 23.83 5.92
C ILE A 64 -4.86 24.03 6.95
N LEU A 65 -3.67 23.54 6.61
CA LEU A 65 -2.46 23.67 7.42
C LEU A 65 -1.63 24.83 6.90
N GLU A 66 -1.39 25.81 7.77
CA GLU A 66 -0.50 26.93 7.48
C GLU A 66 0.87 26.73 8.12
N ARG A 67 1.90 26.69 7.28
CA ARG A 67 3.30 26.55 7.69
C ARG A 67 3.78 27.84 8.34
N SER A 68 4.45 27.71 9.49
CA SER A 68 5.17 28.81 10.14
C SER A 68 6.11 29.54 9.15
N PRO A 69 6.14 30.88 9.13
CA PRO A 69 7.08 31.65 8.31
C PRO A 69 8.56 31.36 8.62
N PHE A 70 8.86 30.82 9.80
CA PHE A 70 10.23 30.51 10.26
C PHE A 70 10.63 29.04 10.04
N SER A 71 9.78 28.25 9.37
CA SER A 71 10.02 26.83 9.09
C SER A 71 9.82 26.55 7.61
N TYR A 72 10.67 25.69 7.05
CA TYR A 72 10.46 25.10 5.72
C TYR A 72 9.58 23.83 5.75
N ARG A 73 9.28 23.35 6.95
CA ARG A 73 8.50 22.14 7.23
C ARG A 73 7.11 22.48 7.74
N THR A 74 6.08 21.90 7.12
CA THR A 74 4.73 21.80 7.67
C THR A 74 4.65 20.53 8.50
N THR A 75 4.29 20.66 9.78
CA THR A 75 4.01 19.51 10.65
C THR A 75 2.54 19.19 10.52
N LEU A 76 2.21 17.95 10.17
CA LEU A 76 0.83 17.49 10.12
C LEU A 76 0.40 17.13 11.53
N PRO A 77 -0.81 17.53 11.96
CA PRO A 77 -1.25 17.24 13.31
C PRO A 77 -1.56 15.74 13.42
N GLU A 78 -1.31 15.15 14.58
CA GLU A 78 -1.58 13.72 14.80
C GLU A 78 -3.09 13.43 14.75
N SER A 79 -3.90 14.46 15.02
CA SER A 79 -5.34 14.46 14.77
C SER A 79 -5.71 14.38 13.29
N ALA A 80 -4.88 14.84 12.36
CA ALA A 80 -5.16 14.63 10.93
C ALA A 80 -4.95 13.16 10.50
N TRP A 81 -4.46 12.30 11.39
CA TRP A 81 -4.40 10.85 11.20
C TRP A 81 -5.69 10.13 11.66
N TYR A 82 -6.72 10.88 12.08
CA TYR A 82 -8.00 10.35 12.57
C TYR A 82 -8.81 9.64 11.47
N VAL A 83 -8.92 8.32 11.60
CA VAL A 83 -9.93 7.73 12.50
C VAL A 83 -9.23 6.55 13.18
N GLY A 84 -9.10 6.63 14.51
CA GLY A 84 -8.38 5.65 15.31
C GLY A 84 -7.15 6.23 16.01
N GLU A 85 -7.25 6.42 17.31
CA GLU A 85 -6.10 6.77 18.15
C GLU A 85 -5.08 5.65 18.02
N THR A 86 -3.98 5.92 17.32
CA THR A 86 -2.86 4.97 17.28
C THR A 86 -2.11 5.14 18.58
N ASP A 87 -2.03 4.07 19.36
CA ASP A 87 -1.23 4.08 20.56
C ASP A 87 0.23 3.95 20.12
N ARG A 88 1.07 4.93 20.46
CA ARG A 88 2.49 4.88 20.11
C ARG A 88 3.29 3.88 20.92
N SER A 89 2.73 3.37 22.02
CA SER A 89 3.31 2.24 22.73
C SER A 89 3.05 0.91 22.03
N LEU A 90 2.06 0.86 21.12
CA LEU A 90 1.68 -0.33 20.38
C LEU A 90 2.24 -0.31 18.95
N GLY A 91 2.95 -1.38 18.58
CA GLY A 91 3.55 -1.54 17.26
C GLY A 91 4.80 -0.69 17.04
N GLN A 92 5.69 -1.19 16.18
CA GLN A 92 6.86 -0.41 15.76
C GLN A 92 6.51 0.46 14.55
N ARG A 93 7.08 1.65 14.48
CA ARG A 93 6.95 2.54 13.31
C ARG A 93 8.32 2.97 12.84
N ARG A 94 8.40 3.30 11.55
CA ARG A 94 9.63 3.79 10.95
C ARG A 94 9.39 5.06 10.17
N GLU A 95 10.25 6.04 10.40
CA GLU A 95 10.31 7.22 9.53
C GLU A 95 10.89 6.84 8.17
N VAL A 96 10.17 7.18 7.11
CA VAL A 96 10.61 7.02 5.73
C VAL A 96 10.56 8.37 5.05
N ILE A 97 11.65 8.78 4.43
CA ILE A 97 11.72 10.02 3.66
C ILE A 97 11.46 9.72 2.20
N GLN A 98 10.49 10.41 1.60
CA GLN A 98 10.15 10.31 0.18
C GLN A 98 10.23 11.69 -0.47
N THR A 99 10.93 11.81 -1.59
CA THR A 99 10.95 13.03 -2.42
C THR A 99 10.32 12.72 -3.76
N TYR A 100 9.24 13.41 -4.07
CA TYR A 100 8.46 13.23 -5.29
C TYR A 100 8.75 14.37 -6.25
N THR A 101 8.97 14.05 -7.53
CA THR A 101 9.05 15.03 -8.62
C THR A 101 8.01 14.69 -9.68
N ALA A 102 7.08 15.61 -9.93
CA ALA A 102 6.08 15.46 -10.99
C ALA A 102 6.74 15.59 -12.37
N THR A 103 6.49 14.65 -13.28
CA THR A 103 7.01 14.70 -14.66
C THR A 103 6.02 15.32 -15.64
N LEU A 104 4.74 15.37 -15.27
CA LEU A 104 3.64 15.96 -16.03
C LEU A 104 2.76 16.80 -15.08
N GLY A 105 1.81 17.53 -15.64
CA GLY A 105 0.80 18.24 -14.84
C GLY A 105 -0.09 17.22 -14.11
N LEU A 106 -0.14 17.28 -12.78
CA LEU A 106 -1.00 16.42 -11.97
C LEU A 106 -2.05 17.26 -11.25
N PRO A 107 -3.20 16.65 -10.88
CA PRO A 107 -4.13 17.26 -9.93
C PRO A 107 -3.45 17.63 -8.62
N ASN A 108 -4.17 18.32 -7.76
CA ASN A 108 -3.65 18.84 -6.51
C ASN A 108 -3.49 17.79 -5.39
N LEU A 109 -3.40 16.50 -5.72
CA LEU A 109 -3.20 15.41 -4.75
C LEU A 109 -1.70 15.15 -4.58
N LEU A 110 -1.27 14.96 -3.33
CA LEU A 110 0.14 14.73 -2.98
C LEU A 110 0.31 13.28 -2.48
N PRO A 111 0.73 12.35 -3.35
CA PRO A 111 1.10 10.99 -2.93
C PRO A 111 2.12 11.00 -1.78
N ALA A 112 1.94 10.06 -0.85
CA ALA A 112 2.84 9.81 0.28
C ALA A 112 2.80 8.33 0.69
N LEU A 113 3.83 7.83 1.36
CA LEU A 113 3.73 6.56 2.09
C LEU A 113 2.83 6.73 3.31
N TYR A 114 1.87 5.83 3.48
CA TYR A 114 0.99 5.72 4.65
C TYR A 114 0.47 7.09 5.17
N GLN A 115 1.05 7.60 6.27
CA GLN A 115 0.69 8.86 6.92
C GLN A 115 1.92 9.77 7.00
N ALA A 116 1.74 10.99 6.50
CA ALA A 116 2.75 12.03 6.54
C ALA A 116 2.81 12.68 7.94
N ARG A 117 4.01 12.78 8.49
CA ARG A 117 4.32 13.53 9.72
C ARG A 117 4.82 14.93 9.40
N HIS A 118 5.66 15.01 8.36
CA HIS A 118 6.25 16.26 7.93
C HIS A 118 6.18 16.41 6.42
N LEU A 119 5.86 17.61 5.96
CA LEU A 119 5.80 17.95 4.55
C LEU A 119 6.68 19.17 4.27
N TYR A 120 7.54 19.06 3.26
CA TYR A 120 8.33 20.14 2.69
C TYR A 120 7.75 20.43 1.31
N PHE A 121 6.92 21.46 1.24
CA PHE A 121 6.22 21.86 0.03
C PHE A 121 6.51 23.33 -0.30
N PRO A 122 6.53 23.75 -1.58
CA PRO A 122 6.87 25.13 -1.95
C PRO A 122 5.93 26.18 -1.34
N THR A 123 4.63 25.89 -1.25
CA THR A 123 3.64 26.79 -0.66
C THR A 123 3.62 26.69 0.86
N ARG A 124 3.15 27.75 1.53
CA ARG A 124 2.92 27.77 2.98
C ARG A 124 1.62 27.10 3.39
N GLN A 125 0.65 27.04 2.49
CA GLN A 125 -0.64 26.40 2.74
C GLN A 125 -0.70 25.08 1.99
N VAL A 126 -1.17 24.06 2.69
CA VAL A 126 -1.54 22.73 2.18
C VAL A 126 -2.81 22.32 2.91
N ALA A 127 -3.51 21.32 2.40
CA ALA A 127 -4.67 20.77 3.08
C ALA A 127 -4.51 19.25 3.30
N ILE A 128 -5.24 18.74 4.28
CA ILE A 128 -5.41 17.32 4.52
C ILE A 128 -6.90 17.02 4.63
N ASP A 129 -7.36 15.95 3.99
CA ASP A 129 -8.77 15.52 4.09
C ASP A 129 -9.02 14.55 5.24
N ALA A 130 -10.30 14.22 5.45
CA ALA A 130 -10.75 13.31 6.51
C ALA A 130 -10.19 11.88 6.40
N GLU A 131 -9.65 11.49 5.25
CA GLU A 131 -9.00 10.19 5.07
C GLU A 131 -7.48 10.27 5.17
N GLY A 132 -6.93 11.47 5.42
CA GLY A 132 -5.50 11.71 5.54
C GLY A 132 -4.78 11.89 4.19
N ALA A 133 -5.49 12.16 3.09
CA ALA A 133 -4.86 12.50 1.83
C ALA A 133 -4.34 13.94 1.86
N LEU A 134 -3.13 14.14 1.37
CA LEU A 134 -2.51 15.46 1.27
C LEU A 134 -2.92 16.18 0.00
N ARG A 135 -3.23 17.47 0.13
CA ARG A 135 -3.68 18.33 -0.97
C ARG A 135 -2.84 19.60 -1.07
N SER A 136 -2.44 19.90 -2.30
CA SER A 136 -1.86 21.18 -2.68
C SER A 136 -2.98 22.21 -2.92
N PRO A 137 -2.76 23.51 -2.64
CA PRO A 137 -3.68 24.56 -3.04
C PRO A 137 -3.70 24.79 -4.56
N LEU A 138 -2.72 24.23 -5.29
CA LEU A 138 -2.53 24.39 -6.73
C LEU A 138 -2.26 23.03 -7.40
N PRO A 139 -2.59 22.86 -8.69
CA PRO A 139 -2.12 21.72 -9.47
C PRO A 139 -0.59 21.57 -9.43
N LEU A 140 -0.09 20.34 -9.57
CA LEU A 140 1.35 20.10 -9.59
C LEU A 140 1.89 20.30 -11.00
N SER A 141 2.64 21.37 -11.21
CA SER A 141 3.31 21.63 -12.48
C SER A 141 4.44 20.61 -12.73
N PRO A 142 4.76 20.28 -14.00
CA PRO A 142 5.95 19.49 -14.33
C PRO A 142 7.20 20.08 -13.68
N GLY A 143 8.02 19.22 -13.07
CA GLY A 143 9.23 19.60 -12.34
C GLY A 143 9.00 19.99 -10.88
N LEU A 144 7.75 20.19 -10.43
CA LEU A 144 7.45 20.44 -9.03
C LEU A 144 7.97 19.27 -8.18
N THR A 145 8.71 19.62 -7.13
CA THR A 145 9.31 18.66 -6.22
C THR A 145 8.88 18.96 -4.79
N TYR A 146 8.51 17.92 -4.04
CA TYR A 146 8.20 18.00 -2.62
C TYR A 146 8.73 16.80 -1.86
N THR A 147 8.94 16.96 -0.55
CA THR A 147 9.42 15.88 0.32
C THR A 147 8.43 15.62 1.43
N VAL A 148 8.14 14.35 1.67
CA VAL A 148 7.31 13.86 2.77
C VAL A 148 8.17 13.01 3.69
N VAL A 149 8.04 13.21 4.99
CA VAL A 149 8.51 12.27 6.01
C VAL A 149 7.28 11.59 6.57
N SER A 150 7.18 10.28 6.36
CA SER A 150 6.05 9.47 6.81
C SER A 150 6.44 8.58 7.97
N GLU A 151 5.51 8.33 8.89
CA GLU A 151 5.64 7.31 9.94
C GLU A 151 4.93 6.03 9.50
N VAL A 152 5.66 5.09 8.92
CA VAL A 152 5.08 3.84 8.40
C VAL A 152 5.04 2.80 9.52
N PRO A 153 3.87 2.23 9.86
CA PRO A 153 3.78 1.14 10.83
C PRO A 153 4.38 -0.14 10.24
N LEU A 154 5.14 -0.84 11.07
CA LEU A 154 5.69 -2.15 10.74
C LEU A 154 4.69 -3.23 11.16
N ARG A 155 4.58 -4.27 10.35
CA ARG A 155 3.62 -5.34 10.60
C ARG A 155 4.23 -6.37 11.54
N ASP A 156 3.60 -6.52 12.70
CA ASP A 156 3.84 -7.64 13.60
C ASP A 156 2.57 -8.47 13.66
N ARG A 157 2.59 -9.64 13.01
CA ARG A 157 1.45 -10.56 12.92
C ARG A 157 0.94 -10.98 14.30
N THR A 158 1.84 -11.14 15.28
CA THR A 158 1.46 -11.57 16.63
C THR A 158 0.69 -10.44 17.31
N GLN A 159 1.24 -9.22 17.30
CA GLN A 159 0.60 -8.07 17.93
C GLN A 159 -0.73 -7.69 17.24
N LEU A 160 -0.77 -7.73 15.91
CA LEU A 160 -2.01 -7.44 15.16
C LEU A 160 -3.09 -8.50 15.40
N GLY A 161 -2.71 -9.75 15.68
CA GLY A 161 -3.64 -10.80 16.08
C GLY A 161 -4.26 -10.57 17.46
N GLU A 162 -3.63 -9.76 18.31
CA GLU A 162 -4.09 -9.38 19.66
C GLU A 162 -4.88 -8.06 19.66
N ALA A 163 -5.03 -7.40 18.51
CA ALA A 163 -5.75 -6.14 18.41
C ALA A 163 -7.21 -6.29 18.87
N SER A 164 -7.69 -5.31 19.64
CA SER A 164 -9.06 -5.27 20.12
C SER A 164 -10.07 -5.26 18.97
N THR A 165 -11.23 -5.86 19.18
CA THR A 165 -12.41 -5.75 18.30
C THR A 165 -13.43 -4.72 18.80
N ASP A 166 -13.12 -3.99 19.87
CA ASP A 166 -13.91 -2.85 20.32
C ASP A 166 -13.54 -1.60 19.52
N TYR A 167 -14.32 -1.37 18.46
CA TYR A 167 -14.17 -0.22 17.58
C TYR A 167 -14.95 0.99 18.12
N ARG A 168 -14.36 2.19 18.04
CA ARG A 168 -15.10 3.42 18.37
C ARG A 168 -16.28 3.66 17.42
N ASP A 169 -17.30 4.38 17.86
CA ASP A 169 -18.48 4.70 17.03
C ASP A 169 -18.11 5.32 15.70
N ALA A 170 -17.21 6.32 15.69
CA ALA A 170 -16.73 6.94 14.47
C ALA A 170 -16.06 5.94 13.49
N ILE A 171 -15.42 4.87 13.97
CA ILE A 171 -14.88 3.82 13.09
C ILE A 171 -16.02 2.99 12.51
N ARG A 172 -16.95 2.55 13.36
CA ARG A 172 -18.08 1.71 12.97
C ARG A 172 -18.96 2.41 11.93
N GLU A 173 -19.31 3.66 12.19
CA GLU A 173 -20.19 4.46 11.34
C GLU A 173 -19.64 4.68 9.94
N ASN A 174 -18.32 4.93 9.81
CA ASN A 174 -17.71 5.28 8.53
C ASN A 174 -17.17 4.07 7.75
N TYR A 175 -16.83 2.96 8.42
CA TYR A 175 -16.05 1.88 7.79
C TYR A 175 -16.67 0.49 7.90
N LEU A 176 -17.94 0.38 8.32
CA LEU A 176 -18.72 -0.87 8.27
C LEU A 176 -19.89 -0.83 7.28
N GLN A 177 -20.06 0.28 6.55
CA GLN A 177 -21.16 0.43 5.61
C GLN A 177 -21.06 -0.58 4.45
N VAL A 178 -22.14 -1.35 4.26
CA VAL A 178 -22.41 -2.22 3.12
C VAL A 178 -23.87 -2.03 2.71
N PRO A 179 -24.22 -1.98 1.41
CA PRO A 179 -25.61 -1.92 0.96
C PRO A 179 -26.43 -3.11 1.51
N PRO A 180 -27.59 -2.87 2.15
CA PRO A 180 -28.39 -3.92 2.77
C PRO A 180 -28.79 -5.06 1.84
N GLU A 181 -28.95 -4.75 0.55
CA GLU A 181 -29.38 -5.67 -0.50
C GLU A 181 -28.39 -6.83 -0.71
N VAL A 182 -27.08 -6.55 -0.59
CA VAL A 182 -26.01 -7.54 -0.81
C VAL A 182 -25.37 -8.02 0.49
N ALA A 183 -25.56 -7.30 1.60
CA ALA A 183 -24.85 -7.52 2.87
C ALA A 183 -24.92 -8.97 3.38
N ALA A 184 -26.11 -9.59 3.39
CA ALA A 184 -26.29 -10.95 3.88
C ALA A 184 -25.60 -12.00 3.00
N LYS A 185 -25.71 -11.84 1.66
CA LYS A 185 -25.16 -12.78 0.68
C LYS A 185 -23.63 -12.72 0.67
N VAL A 186 -23.07 -11.50 0.65
CA VAL A 186 -21.62 -11.28 0.73
C VAL A 186 -21.05 -11.80 2.04
N ARG A 187 -21.74 -11.56 3.17
CA ARG A 187 -21.33 -12.11 4.47
C ARG A 187 -21.28 -13.63 4.45
N GLN A 188 -22.29 -14.28 3.88
CA GLN A 188 -22.31 -15.74 3.78
C GLN A 188 -21.14 -16.25 2.94
N THR A 189 -20.88 -15.65 1.78
CA THR A 189 -19.73 -16.04 0.94
C THR A 189 -18.39 -15.83 1.64
N ALA A 190 -18.23 -14.74 2.41
CA ALA A 190 -17.02 -14.53 3.21
C ALA A 190 -16.85 -15.62 4.28
N LEU A 191 -17.93 -16.03 4.95
CA LEU A 191 -17.91 -17.14 5.91
C LEU A 191 -17.58 -18.48 5.24
N ASP A 192 -18.16 -18.75 4.06
CA ASP A 192 -17.92 -19.98 3.29
C ASP A 192 -16.46 -20.08 2.84
N LEU A 193 -15.88 -18.99 2.35
CA LEU A 193 -14.45 -18.93 2.01
C LEU A 193 -13.60 -19.22 3.25
N MET A 194 -13.87 -18.55 4.37
CA MET A 194 -13.13 -18.76 5.63
C MET A 194 -13.28 -20.16 6.21
N ALA A 195 -14.38 -20.87 5.94
CA ALA A 195 -14.59 -22.25 6.38
C ALA A 195 -13.61 -23.24 5.73
N ALA A 196 -13.00 -22.88 4.60
CA ALA A 196 -11.94 -23.66 3.95
C ALA A 196 -10.55 -23.48 4.62
N ALA A 197 -10.44 -22.63 5.66
CA ALA A 197 -9.17 -22.44 6.34
C ALA A 197 -8.70 -23.72 7.06
N PRO A 198 -7.39 -24.00 7.06
CA PRO A 198 -6.83 -25.19 7.72
C PRO A 198 -6.92 -25.12 9.25
N ALA A 199 -7.16 -23.94 9.81
CA ALA A 199 -7.33 -23.70 11.23
C ALA A 199 -8.37 -22.58 11.45
N PRO A 200 -9.03 -22.53 12.63
CA PRO A 200 -9.98 -21.47 12.96
C PRO A 200 -9.35 -20.08 12.88
N LEU A 201 -9.97 -19.16 12.15
CA LEU A 201 -9.56 -17.77 12.03
C LEU A 201 -10.21 -16.95 13.16
N THR A 202 -9.50 -16.78 14.27
CA THR A 202 -10.05 -16.23 15.51
C THR A 202 -9.91 -14.72 15.68
N ASN A 203 -9.16 -14.04 14.81
CA ASN A 203 -8.94 -12.60 14.90
C ASN A 203 -9.06 -11.90 13.52
N PRO A 204 -9.37 -10.59 13.48
CA PRO A 204 -9.57 -9.86 12.23
C PRO A 204 -8.36 -9.85 11.29
N TYR A 205 -7.15 -9.92 11.82
CA TYR A 205 -5.93 -9.91 11.01
C TYR A 205 -5.82 -11.18 10.17
N GLU A 206 -6.00 -12.35 10.79
CA GLU A 206 -6.00 -13.64 10.11
C GLU A 206 -7.17 -13.77 9.13
N GLN A 207 -8.35 -13.23 9.49
CA GLN A 207 -9.52 -13.19 8.61
C GLN A 207 -9.24 -12.36 7.36
N ALA A 208 -8.65 -11.16 7.50
CA ALA A 208 -8.28 -10.31 6.38
C ALA A 208 -7.19 -10.93 5.50
N LEU A 209 -6.15 -11.50 6.11
CA LEU A 209 -5.07 -12.17 5.40
C LEU A 209 -5.59 -13.35 4.58
N PHE A 210 -6.42 -14.19 5.21
CA PHE A 210 -6.97 -15.38 4.59
C PHE A 210 -7.94 -15.03 3.46
N LEU A 211 -8.89 -14.12 3.68
CA LEU A 211 -9.82 -13.70 2.62
C LEU A 211 -9.10 -13.07 1.43
N ALA A 212 -8.08 -12.24 1.65
CA ALA A 212 -7.27 -11.70 0.57
C ALA A 212 -6.58 -12.80 -0.25
N GLN A 213 -6.07 -13.85 0.41
CA GLN A 213 -5.50 -15.02 -0.26
C GLN A 213 -6.54 -15.86 -0.97
N SER A 214 -7.70 -16.10 -0.36
CA SER A 214 -8.80 -16.86 -0.94
C SER A 214 -9.32 -16.19 -2.21
N LEU A 215 -9.47 -14.87 -2.22
CA LEU A 215 -9.89 -14.15 -3.44
C LEU A 215 -8.91 -14.37 -4.58
N LYS A 216 -7.59 -14.29 -4.30
CA LYS A 216 -6.54 -14.58 -5.30
C LYS A 216 -6.59 -15.99 -5.87
N GLN A 217 -6.99 -16.97 -5.05
CA GLN A 217 -6.96 -18.39 -5.41
C GLN A 217 -8.23 -18.84 -6.13
N ASN A 218 -9.37 -18.21 -5.82
CA ASN A 218 -10.68 -18.68 -6.28
C ASN A 218 -11.28 -17.83 -7.41
N TYR A 219 -10.74 -16.63 -7.68
CA TYR A 219 -11.28 -15.70 -8.68
C TYR A 219 -10.20 -15.25 -9.66
N ALA A 220 -10.60 -14.95 -10.90
CA ALA A 220 -9.68 -14.59 -11.99
C ALA A 220 -9.76 -13.10 -12.40
N LEU A 221 -8.67 -12.58 -12.98
CA LEU A 221 -8.72 -11.29 -13.66
C LEU A 221 -9.53 -11.43 -14.95
N GLN A 222 -10.53 -10.56 -15.14
CA GLN A 222 -11.42 -10.56 -16.30
C GLN A 222 -11.21 -9.26 -17.11
N PRO A 223 -10.40 -9.27 -18.19
CA PRO A 223 -10.11 -8.06 -18.97
C PRO A 223 -11.32 -7.58 -19.80
N ASP A 224 -12.20 -8.50 -20.20
CA ASP A 224 -13.28 -8.26 -21.17
C ASP A 224 -14.67 -8.35 -20.53
N LEU A 225 -14.90 -7.60 -19.45
CA LEU A 225 -16.21 -7.55 -18.79
C LEU A 225 -17.21 -6.66 -19.53
N PRO A 226 -18.48 -7.09 -19.72
CA PRO A 226 -19.54 -6.20 -20.19
C PRO A 226 -19.80 -5.10 -19.16
N PHE A 227 -20.42 -4.00 -19.57
CA PHE A 227 -20.92 -3.01 -18.62
C PHE A 227 -22.01 -3.62 -17.75
N PHE A 228 -21.99 -3.29 -16.45
CA PHE A 228 -23.06 -3.67 -15.52
C PHE A 228 -24.26 -2.73 -15.70
N ASP A 229 -25.48 -3.28 -15.62
CA ASP A 229 -26.71 -2.48 -15.58
C ASP A 229 -26.73 -1.56 -14.36
N GLU A 230 -27.42 -0.41 -14.41
CA GLU A 230 -27.39 0.57 -13.30
C GLU A 230 -27.89 0.02 -11.95
N ALA A 231 -28.76 -1.00 -11.98
CA ALA A 231 -29.29 -1.65 -10.79
C ALA A 231 -28.41 -2.81 -10.29
N ALA A 232 -27.40 -3.25 -11.07
CA ALA A 232 -26.54 -4.35 -10.70
C ALA A 232 -25.45 -3.91 -9.72
N ASP A 233 -25.22 -4.73 -8.70
CA ASP A 233 -24.10 -4.56 -7.76
C ASP A 233 -22.85 -5.26 -8.30
N MET A 234 -21.74 -4.51 -8.32
CA MET A 234 -20.47 -4.99 -8.86
C MET A 234 -19.87 -6.13 -8.03
N VAL A 235 -20.01 -6.10 -6.70
CA VAL A 235 -19.51 -7.19 -5.84
C VAL A 235 -20.35 -8.45 -6.06
N GLU A 236 -21.67 -8.33 -6.20
CA GLU A 236 -22.52 -9.47 -6.52
C GLU A 236 -22.17 -10.07 -7.90
N ALA A 237 -22.03 -9.24 -8.93
CA ALA A 237 -21.64 -9.65 -10.26
C ALA A 237 -20.27 -10.36 -10.26
N PHE A 238 -19.28 -9.79 -9.58
CA PHE A 238 -17.95 -10.40 -9.41
C PHE A 238 -18.04 -11.80 -8.79
N LEU A 239 -18.81 -11.94 -7.71
CA LEU A 239 -18.83 -13.16 -6.91
C LEU A 239 -19.61 -14.31 -7.54
N TYR A 240 -20.70 -14.03 -8.25
CA TYR A 240 -21.66 -15.06 -8.65
C TYR A 240 -21.94 -15.13 -10.16
N GLU A 241 -21.59 -14.10 -10.93
CA GLU A 241 -21.85 -14.08 -12.38
C GLU A 241 -20.56 -14.30 -13.17
N TYR A 242 -19.51 -13.55 -12.83
CA TYR A 242 -18.26 -13.52 -13.61
C TYR A 242 -17.09 -14.28 -12.98
N GLU A 243 -17.24 -14.70 -11.72
CA GLU A 243 -16.19 -15.40 -10.94
C GLU A 243 -14.83 -14.67 -11.04
N GLY A 244 -14.86 -13.34 -11.00
CA GLY A 244 -13.70 -12.50 -11.22
C GLY A 244 -14.03 -11.09 -11.71
N GLY A 245 -12.99 -10.31 -11.96
CA GLY A 245 -13.15 -8.92 -12.40
C GLY A 245 -11.83 -8.19 -12.67
N TYR A 246 -11.89 -6.87 -12.76
CA TYR A 246 -10.69 -6.03 -12.84
C TYR A 246 -9.93 -6.01 -11.51
N GLY A 247 -8.65 -5.63 -11.54
CA GLY A 247 -7.82 -5.58 -10.33
C GLY A 247 -8.48 -4.80 -9.18
N ASP A 248 -9.06 -3.64 -9.46
CA ASP A 248 -9.74 -2.83 -8.44
C ASP A 248 -11.03 -3.46 -7.88
N HIS A 249 -11.66 -4.38 -8.63
CA HIS A 249 -12.82 -5.13 -8.15
C HIS A 249 -12.43 -6.07 -7.02
N PHE A 250 -11.28 -6.73 -7.10
CA PHE A 250 -10.79 -7.61 -6.02
C PHE A 250 -10.66 -6.86 -4.69
N SER A 251 -10.05 -5.68 -4.69
CA SER A 251 -9.87 -4.83 -3.50
C SER A 251 -11.20 -4.35 -2.93
N THR A 252 -12.18 -4.11 -3.80
CA THR A 252 -13.54 -3.75 -3.39
C THR A 252 -14.26 -4.93 -2.75
N VAL A 253 -14.22 -6.10 -3.38
CA VAL A 253 -14.84 -7.33 -2.86
C VAL A 253 -14.26 -7.68 -1.50
N LEU A 254 -12.93 -7.63 -1.34
CA LEU A 254 -12.29 -7.84 -0.04
C LEU A 254 -12.79 -6.83 1.00
N THR A 255 -12.82 -5.54 0.65
CA THR A 255 -13.27 -4.49 1.57
C THR A 255 -14.72 -4.73 2.01
N VAL A 256 -15.63 -5.04 1.08
CA VAL A 256 -17.05 -5.27 1.39
C VAL A 256 -17.25 -6.56 2.19
N MET A 257 -16.52 -7.64 1.89
CA MET A 257 -16.52 -8.86 2.70
C MET A 257 -16.12 -8.59 4.15
N LEU A 258 -15.03 -7.86 4.37
CA LEU A 258 -14.56 -7.52 5.71
C LEU A 258 -15.59 -6.69 6.48
N ARG A 259 -16.16 -5.67 5.82
CA ARG A 259 -17.24 -4.85 6.42
C ARG A 259 -18.45 -5.68 6.81
N SER A 260 -18.85 -6.62 5.95
CA SER A 260 -19.99 -7.52 6.21
C SER A 260 -19.76 -8.46 7.42
N LEU A 261 -18.50 -8.70 7.78
CA LEU A 261 -18.09 -9.48 8.96
C LEU A 261 -17.95 -8.60 10.22
N GLY A 262 -18.19 -7.29 10.12
CA GLY A 262 -17.99 -6.36 11.23
C GLY A 262 -16.55 -5.89 11.42
N ILE A 263 -15.68 -6.09 10.41
CA ILE A 263 -14.28 -5.67 10.44
C ILE A 263 -14.16 -4.33 9.66
N PRO A 264 -13.78 -3.22 10.32
CA PRO A 264 -13.69 -1.93 9.66
C PRO A 264 -12.60 -1.92 8.60
N ALA A 265 -13.00 -1.63 7.37
CA ALA A 265 -12.13 -1.61 6.20
C ALA A 265 -12.46 -0.42 5.29
N ARG A 266 -11.49 0.03 4.49
CA ARG A 266 -11.68 1.08 3.48
C ARG A 266 -10.90 0.76 2.21
N LEU A 267 -11.38 1.26 1.08
CA LEU A 267 -10.65 1.17 -0.18
C LEU A 267 -9.64 2.31 -0.25
N VAL A 268 -8.39 2.02 -0.59
CA VAL A 268 -7.36 3.04 -0.83
C VAL A 268 -6.87 2.99 -2.26
N ALA A 269 -6.67 4.16 -2.85
CA ALA A 269 -6.10 4.33 -4.18
C ALA A 269 -4.73 5.00 -4.07
N GLY A 270 -3.81 4.57 -4.92
CA GLY A 270 -2.46 5.06 -4.95
C GLY A 270 -1.69 4.42 -6.08
N PHE A 271 -0.36 4.50 -5.99
CA PHE A 271 0.53 3.88 -6.95
C PHE A 271 1.37 2.80 -6.26
N GLY A 272 1.63 1.72 -6.97
CA GLY A 272 2.68 0.77 -6.60
C GLY A 272 4.05 1.44 -6.57
N PRO A 273 5.08 0.72 -6.09
CA PRO A 273 6.41 1.29 -5.95
C PRO A 273 6.97 1.84 -7.26
N GLY A 274 6.51 1.33 -8.41
CA GLY A 274 7.06 1.64 -9.72
C GLY A 274 8.38 0.91 -9.97
N GLU A 275 9.05 1.27 -11.07
CA GLU A 275 10.30 0.64 -11.47
C GLU A 275 11.50 1.35 -10.82
N PHE A 276 12.26 0.65 -9.98
CA PHE A 276 13.47 1.23 -9.39
C PHE A 276 14.60 1.33 -10.43
N ASN A 277 15.09 2.54 -10.67
CA ASN A 277 16.22 2.80 -11.55
C ASN A 277 17.51 2.94 -10.72
N PRO A 278 18.42 1.95 -10.75
CA PRO A 278 19.62 1.95 -9.91
C PRO A 278 20.64 3.03 -10.28
N PHE A 279 20.61 3.56 -11.51
CA PHE A 279 21.54 4.61 -11.96
C PHE A 279 21.17 5.98 -11.43
N THR A 280 19.88 6.23 -11.25
CA THR A 280 19.36 7.52 -10.78
C THR A 280 18.97 7.50 -9.31
N GLY A 281 18.71 6.31 -8.75
CA GLY A 281 18.21 6.13 -7.38
C GLY A 281 16.74 6.53 -7.21
N TYR A 282 15.99 6.66 -8.31
CA TYR A 282 14.56 6.95 -8.29
C TYR A 282 13.74 5.70 -8.63
N TYR A 283 12.59 5.59 -7.99
CA TYR A 283 11.45 4.84 -8.50
C TYR A 283 10.77 5.66 -9.59
N VAL A 284 10.61 5.08 -10.77
CA VAL A 284 9.89 5.65 -11.90
C VAL A 284 8.45 5.13 -11.84
N VAL A 285 7.53 6.02 -11.50
CA VAL A 285 6.12 5.68 -11.29
C VAL A 285 5.29 6.16 -12.47
N ARG A 286 4.48 5.25 -13.02
CA ARG A 286 3.61 5.46 -14.17
C ARG A 286 2.15 5.51 -13.74
N ASN A 287 1.29 6.04 -14.59
CA ASN A 287 -0.16 5.97 -14.40
C ASN A 287 -0.67 4.51 -14.33
N THR A 288 -0.06 3.59 -15.06
CA THR A 288 -0.37 2.15 -15.03
C THR A 288 0.05 1.45 -13.75
N ASP A 289 0.86 2.10 -12.90
CA ASP A 289 1.17 1.58 -11.57
C ASP A 289 0.07 1.94 -10.57
N ALA A 290 -0.99 2.65 -10.99
CA ALA A 290 -2.12 2.98 -10.13
C ALA A 290 -3.05 1.78 -9.94
N TYR A 291 -3.41 1.52 -8.69
CA TYR A 291 -4.36 0.46 -8.32
C TYR A 291 -4.93 0.74 -6.92
N THR A 292 -5.89 -0.10 -6.52
CA THR A 292 -6.49 -0.04 -5.20
C THR A 292 -6.15 -1.22 -4.30
N MET A 293 -6.17 -1.00 -2.99
CA MET A 293 -6.05 -2.02 -1.95
C MET A 293 -7.14 -1.87 -0.89
N ALA A 294 -7.37 -2.92 -0.10
CA ALA A 294 -8.16 -2.84 1.11
C ALA A 294 -7.25 -2.47 2.29
N GLU A 295 -7.53 -1.39 2.99
CA GLU A 295 -6.93 -1.11 4.30
C GLU A 295 -7.90 -1.54 5.41
N VAL A 296 -7.36 -2.23 6.42
CA VAL A 296 -8.11 -2.74 7.57
C VAL A 296 -7.64 -2.06 8.83
N PHE A 297 -8.59 -1.65 9.68
CA PHE A 297 -8.29 -0.93 10.91
C PHE A 297 -8.10 -1.88 12.10
N PHE A 298 -6.98 -1.70 12.79
CA PHE A 298 -6.63 -2.41 14.02
C PHE A 298 -6.49 -1.40 15.15
N PRO A 299 -7.39 -1.40 16.16
CA PRO A 299 -7.33 -0.48 17.29
C PRO A 299 -5.96 -0.46 17.96
N GLY A 300 -5.41 0.73 18.20
CA GLY A 300 -4.06 0.92 18.73
C GLY A 300 -2.96 0.87 17.67
N TYR A 301 -3.08 0.05 16.64
CA TYR A 301 -2.03 -0.15 15.62
C TYR A 301 -2.20 0.73 14.37
N GLY A 302 -3.44 1.00 13.96
CA GLY A 302 -3.76 1.83 12.78
C GLY A 302 -4.27 1.01 11.59
N TRP A 303 -4.09 1.56 10.39
CA TRP A 303 -4.57 0.96 9.15
C TRP A 303 -3.48 0.10 8.48
N PHE A 304 -3.82 -1.12 8.08
CA PHE A 304 -2.90 -2.01 7.38
C PHE A 304 -3.52 -2.49 6.08
N ALA A 305 -2.78 -2.34 4.99
CA ALA A 305 -3.21 -2.76 3.67
C ALA A 305 -3.06 -4.29 3.47
N PHE A 306 -3.99 -4.82 2.68
CA PHE A 306 -4.04 -6.18 2.14
C PHE A 306 -4.42 -6.07 0.66
N ASP A 307 -3.67 -6.76 -0.19
CA ASP A 307 -3.82 -6.74 -1.64
C ASP A 307 -4.38 -8.10 -2.11
N PRO A 308 -5.64 -8.17 -2.57
CA PRO A 308 -6.26 -9.38 -3.09
C PRO A 308 -6.06 -9.59 -4.61
N ILE A 309 -5.25 -8.78 -5.31
CA ILE A 309 -5.08 -8.86 -6.77
C ILE A 309 -4.13 -10.01 -7.15
N PRO A 310 -4.55 -11.02 -7.93
CA PRO A 310 -3.79 -12.26 -8.16
C PRO A 310 -2.32 -12.11 -8.56
N THR A 311 -1.96 -11.06 -9.29
CA THR A 311 -0.59 -10.79 -9.78
C THR A 311 0.32 -10.10 -8.77
N HIS A 312 -0.20 -9.69 -7.61
CA HIS A 312 0.55 -8.97 -6.59
C HIS A 312 0.88 -9.86 -5.39
N GLU A 313 1.82 -9.43 -4.55
CA GLU A 313 1.96 -9.98 -3.20
C GLU A 313 0.73 -9.62 -2.36
N VAL A 314 0.36 -10.43 -1.35
CA VAL A 314 -0.81 -10.15 -0.50
C VAL A 314 -0.57 -8.97 0.44
N LEU A 315 0.67 -8.81 0.87
CA LEU A 315 1.09 -7.75 1.76
C LEU A 315 1.95 -6.78 0.95
N PRO A 316 1.68 -5.48 0.98
CA PRO A 316 2.52 -4.52 0.29
C PRO A 316 3.93 -4.48 0.91
N PRO A 317 4.94 -3.97 0.18
CA PRO A 317 6.31 -3.88 0.68
C PRO A 317 6.40 -3.04 1.96
N GLU A 318 7.20 -3.50 2.92
CA GLU A 318 7.46 -2.78 4.16
C GLU A 318 8.89 -2.21 4.20
N PRO A 319 9.11 -1.04 4.86
CA PRO A 319 10.43 -0.45 4.98
C PRO A 319 11.33 -1.25 5.94
N ARG A 320 12.13 -2.20 5.44
CA ARG A 320 13.02 -3.02 6.30
C ARG A 320 14.38 -2.38 6.51
N ALA A 321 14.99 -2.61 7.67
CA ALA A 321 16.18 -1.88 8.14
C ALA A 321 17.44 -2.05 7.26
N SER A 322 17.50 -3.04 6.38
CA SER A 322 18.72 -3.47 5.66
C SER A 322 18.69 -3.25 4.13
N GLU A 323 18.09 -2.17 3.65
CA GLU A 323 17.89 -1.97 2.21
C GLU A 323 19.12 -1.53 1.39
N THR A 324 20.24 -1.15 2.01
CA THR A 324 21.52 -0.97 1.27
C THR A 324 21.91 -2.23 0.49
N PHE A 325 21.59 -3.41 1.04
CA PHE A 325 21.82 -4.69 0.39
C PHE A 325 20.81 -5.03 -0.70
N SER A 326 19.58 -4.54 -0.57
CA SER A 326 18.51 -4.82 -1.53
C SER A 326 18.68 -4.04 -2.83
N VAL A 327 19.11 -2.77 -2.75
CA VAL A 327 19.42 -1.92 -3.91
C VAL A 327 20.57 -2.50 -4.71
N LEU A 328 21.63 -2.94 -4.01
CA LEU A 328 22.77 -3.61 -4.65
C LEU A 328 22.33 -4.92 -5.32
N ARG A 329 21.52 -5.75 -4.63
CA ARG A 329 20.97 -7.00 -5.18
C ARG A 329 20.07 -6.76 -6.40
N GLN A 330 19.23 -5.72 -6.38
CA GLN A 330 18.39 -5.36 -7.53
C GLN A 330 19.24 -4.96 -8.74
N PHE A 331 20.28 -4.15 -8.54
CA PHE A 331 21.25 -3.83 -9.58
C PHE A 331 21.93 -5.08 -10.15
N TRP A 332 22.35 -6.01 -9.28
CA TRP A 332 22.98 -7.26 -9.72
C TRP A 332 22.03 -8.19 -10.48
N ASN A 333 20.79 -8.34 -10.03
CA ASN A 333 19.77 -9.12 -10.74
C ASN A 333 19.47 -8.54 -12.14
N TRP A 334 19.47 -7.21 -12.27
CA TRP A 334 19.31 -6.54 -13.54
C TRP A 334 20.50 -6.79 -14.49
N ILE A 335 21.75 -6.68 -14.00
CA ILE A 335 22.95 -7.05 -14.78
C ILE A 335 22.89 -8.52 -15.22
N ALA A 336 22.53 -9.41 -14.30
CA ALA A 336 22.45 -10.85 -14.58
C ALA A 336 21.42 -11.15 -15.68
N GLY A 337 20.33 -10.38 -15.77
CA GLY A 337 19.34 -10.49 -16.83
C GLY A 337 19.85 -10.17 -18.24
N TRP A 338 20.99 -9.48 -18.37
CA TRP A 338 21.60 -9.13 -19.66
C TRP A 338 22.72 -10.09 -20.08
N LEU A 339 23.07 -11.05 -19.23
CA LEU A 339 24.23 -11.93 -19.43
C LEU A 339 23.80 -13.36 -19.81
N PRO A 340 24.58 -14.07 -20.64
CA PRO A 340 24.34 -15.48 -20.95
C PRO A 340 24.36 -16.34 -19.67
N SER A 341 23.48 -17.35 -19.61
CA SER A 341 23.22 -18.21 -18.44
C SER A 341 24.46 -18.70 -17.65
N PRO A 342 25.59 -19.10 -18.28
CA PRO A 342 26.78 -19.53 -17.54
C PRO A 342 27.45 -18.41 -16.72
N VAL A 343 27.38 -17.17 -17.19
CA VAL A 343 28.00 -16.00 -16.55
C VAL A 343 27.11 -15.44 -15.44
N ALA A 344 25.78 -15.49 -15.64
CA ALA A 344 24.80 -15.09 -14.64
C ALA A 344 24.90 -15.94 -13.37
N GLY A 345 25.11 -17.26 -13.49
CA GLY A 345 25.30 -18.18 -12.36
C GLY A 345 26.56 -17.86 -11.54
N TRP A 346 27.71 -17.73 -12.22
CA TRP A 346 28.99 -17.41 -11.56
C TRP A 346 28.96 -16.05 -10.83
N LEU A 347 28.32 -15.03 -11.40
CA LEU A 347 28.19 -13.73 -10.76
C LEU A 347 27.29 -13.79 -9.52
N ASN A 348 26.19 -14.53 -9.57
CA ASN A 348 25.28 -14.69 -8.44
C ASN A 348 25.96 -15.43 -7.27
N ASP A 349 26.74 -16.48 -7.56
CA ASP A 349 27.51 -17.23 -6.57
C ASP A 349 28.61 -16.36 -5.93
N SER A 350 29.31 -15.57 -6.76
CA SER A 350 30.32 -14.62 -6.29
C SER A 350 29.70 -13.54 -5.41
N PHE A 351 28.53 -13.03 -5.79
CA PHE A 351 27.81 -12.02 -5.02
C PHE A 351 27.38 -12.53 -3.64
N LEU A 352 26.82 -13.74 -3.57
CA LEU A 352 26.40 -14.38 -2.31
C LEU A 352 27.59 -14.68 -1.36
N ALA A 353 28.78 -14.94 -1.90
CA ALA A 353 29.98 -15.17 -1.10
C ALA A 353 30.52 -13.89 -0.41
N ILE A 354 30.31 -12.72 -1.02
CA ILE A 354 30.87 -11.44 -0.53
C ILE A 354 29.83 -10.66 0.31
N ALA A 355 28.54 -10.86 0.04
CA ALA A 355 27.42 -10.21 0.70
C ALA A 355 27.45 -10.21 2.25
N PRO A 356 27.89 -11.26 2.96
CA PRO A 356 27.92 -11.23 4.43
C PRO A 356 28.92 -10.22 5.02
N SER A 357 29.92 -9.76 4.25
CA SER A 357 31.00 -8.91 4.79
C SER A 357 30.70 -7.40 4.76
N TRP A 358 29.61 -6.98 4.09
CA TRP A 358 29.29 -5.55 3.92
C TRP A 358 28.06 -5.13 4.74
N GLY A 359 27.35 -6.08 5.34
CA GLY A 359 26.24 -5.84 6.27
C GLY A 359 26.78 -5.91 7.69
N GLY A 360 26.81 -4.76 8.39
CA GLY A 360 27.28 -4.69 9.77
C GLY A 360 26.64 -5.76 10.66
N SER A 361 27.50 -6.43 11.43
CA SER A 361 27.22 -7.49 12.42
C SER A 361 26.66 -8.82 11.91
N SER A 362 27.55 -9.65 11.36
CA SER A 362 27.43 -11.10 11.51
C SER A 362 28.75 -11.70 11.98
N LYS A 363 28.77 -12.23 13.21
CA LYS A 363 29.78 -13.19 13.65
C LYS A 363 29.64 -14.43 12.77
N GLY A 364 30.57 -14.64 11.85
CA GLY A 364 30.58 -15.77 10.92
C GLY A 364 31.98 -16.33 10.79
N TRP A 365 32.11 -17.64 10.99
CA TRP A 365 33.35 -18.38 11.06
C TRP A 365 33.87 -18.69 9.66
N ALA A 366 35.14 -18.40 9.39
CA ALA A 366 35.81 -18.86 8.18
C ALA A 366 36.54 -20.18 8.45
N ARG A 367 36.18 -21.24 7.73
CA ARG A 367 36.94 -22.50 7.68
C ARG A 367 37.92 -22.41 6.50
N VAL A 368 39.21 -22.36 6.79
CA VAL A 368 40.27 -22.60 5.80
C VAL A 368 40.94 -23.91 6.19
N GLY A 369 40.82 -24.95 5.36
CA GLY A 369 41.62 -26.18 5.50
C GLY A 369 43.11 -25.84 5.30
N ASN A 370 44.11 -26.52 5.85
CA ASN A 370 44.21 -27.88 6.37
C ASN A 370 45.26 -27.82 7.50
N GLY A 371 44.93 -28.31 8.71
CA GLY A 371 45.90 -28.49 9.80
C GLY A 371 45.63 -27.67 11.07
N GLY A 372 45.16 -28.36 12.10
CA GLY A 372 45.40 -28.12 13.54
C GLY A 372 45.27 -26.73 14.17
N SER A 373 44.30 -26.64 15.09
CA SER A 373 44.15 -25.72 16.25
C SER A 373 43.11 -24.59 16.13
N TRP A 374 42.22 -24.55 17.13
CA TRP A 374 41.20 -23.52 17.33
C TRP A 374 41.77 -22.46 18.27
N PHE A 375 41.75 -21.19 17.87
CA PHE A 375 42.03 -20.08 18.78
C PHE A 375 40.81 -19.19 18.92
N TYR A 376 40.31 -19.09 20.15
CA TYR A 376 39.30 -18.14 20.60
C TYR A 376 40.02 -16.84 20.97
N TRP A 377 39.63 -15.70 20.39
CA TRP A 377 39.96 -14.39 20.94
C TRP A 377 38.66 -13.63 21.19
N ALA A 378 38.31 -13.50 22.46
CA ALA A 378 37.28 -12.60 22.94
C ALA A 378 37.95 -11.26 23.27
N VAL A 379 37.50 -10.16 22.65
CA VAL A 379 37.73 -8.82 23.16
C VAL A 379 36.43 -8.38 23.83
N SER A 380 36.47 -8.23 25.15
CA SER A 380 35.34 -7.70 25.92
C SER A 380 35.18 -6.20 25.65
N PRO A 381 33.95 -5.68 25.59
CA PRO A 381 33.71 -4.26 25.72
C PRO A 381 33.91 -3.87 27.18
N TRP A 382 34.51 -2.71 27.46
CA TRP A 382 34.29 -1.77 28.58
C TRP A 382 35.56 -0.93 28.77
N GLY A 383 35.46 0.32 28.32
CA GLY A 383 35.92 1.50 29.03
C GLY A 383 34.72 2.40 29.15
#